data_AF-A0A972F549-F1
#
_entry.id   AF-A0A972F549-F1
#
_cell.length_a   1.000
_cell.length_b   1.000
_cell.length_c   1.000
_cell.angle_alpha   90.00
_cell.angle_beta   90.00
_cell.angle_gamma   90.00
#
_symmetry.space_group_name_H-M   'P 1'
#
loop_
_entity.id
_entity.type
_entity.pdbx_description
1 polymer ?
#
loop_
_entity_poly.entity_id
_entity_poly.type
_entity_poly.pdbx_seq_one_letter_code
_entity_poly.pdbx_strand_id
1 'polypeptide(L)'
;MEMKFLYAGFLLLAGFLFFYICTRQLIYNFSVTLPLIKKFSPLGEEVFSAKFAKRFNGVSTFVWVLINAGIVFVIARYCPLYLQLSFIAGFVFGLLGSFKQLGINKKNFLSFCYMYARFSLNTELYTAMGEGKIKKINSFFKSQGLE
;
A
#
# COMPACT_ATOMS: atom_id res chain seq x y z
N MET A 1 -18.09 -35.10 2.04
CA MET A 1 -16.67 -34.74 2.28
C MET A 1 -16.16 -33.77 1.22
N GLU A 2 -16.44 -34.01 -0.06
CA GLU A 2 -16.02 -33.17 -1.20
C GLU A 2 -16.38 -31.68 -1.06
N MET A 3 -17.61 -31.36 -0.64
CA MET A 3 -18.02 -29.96 -0.42
C MET A 3 -17.17 -29.23 0.63
N LYS A 4 -16.65 -29.93 1.66
CA LYS A 4 -15.78 -29.32 2.67
C LYS A 4 -14.42 -28.93 2.07
N PHE A 5 -13.88 -29.73 1.16
CA PHE A 5 -12.64 -29.42 0.45
C PHE A 5 -12.82 -28.27 -0.53
N LEU A 6 -13.95 -28.21 -1.23
CA LEU A 6 -14.27 -27.11 -2.13
C LEU A 6 -14.35 -25.77 -1.38
N TYR A 7 -15.08 -25.73 -0.26
CA TYR A 7 -15.17 -24.52 0.57
C TYR A 7 -13.81 -24.14 1.16
N ALA A 8 -12.99 -25.11 1.58
CA ALA A 8 -11.64 -24.82 2.03
C ALA A 8 -10.80 -24.18 0.90
N GLY A 9 -10.79 -24.78 -0.30
CA GLY A 9 -10.10 -24.20 -1.46
C GLY A 9 -10.55 -22.77 -1.78
N PHE A 10 -11.85 -22.48 -1.70
CA PHE A 10 -12.39 -21.14 -1.88
C PHE A 10 -11.90 -20.17 -0.80
N LEU A 11 -11.93 -20.56 0.47
CA LEU A 11 -11.46 -19.71 1.57
C LEU A 11 -9.94 -19.50 1.52
N LEU A 12 -9.18 -20.49 1.05
CA LEU A 12 -7.74 -20.33 0.79
C LEU A 12 -7.51 -19.26 -0.29
N LEU A 13 -8.20 -19.33 -1.42
CA LEU A 13 -8.11 -18.30 -2.45
C LEU A 13 -8.56 -16.94 -1.92
N ALA A 14 -9.64 -16.89 -1.15
CA ALA A 14 -10.13 -15.67 -0.52
C ALA A 14 -9.10 -15.06 0.43
N GLY A 15 -8.39 -15.87 1.23
CA GLY A 15 -7.31 -15.43 2.10
C GLY A 15 -6.12 -14.86 1.33
N PHE A 16 -5.74 -15.51 0.22
CA PHE A 16 -4.70 -15.03 -0.68
C PHE A 16 -5.06 -13.65 -1.27
N LEU A 17 -6.27 -13.53 -1.81
CA LEU A 17 -6.77 -12.28 -2.40
C LEU A 17 -6.95 -11.19 -1.34
N PHE A 18 -7.41 -11.55 -0.15
CA PHE A 18 -7.53 -10.65 0.98
C PHE A 18 -6.19 -10.00 1.32
N PHE A 19 -5.12 -10.80 1.41
CA PHE A 19 -3.78 -10.26 1.58
C PHE A 19 -3.40 -9.34 0.39
N TYR A 20 -3.52 -9.85 -0.84
CA TYR A 20 -2.99 -9.17 -2.03
C TYR A 20 -3.67 -7.82 -2.31
N ILE A 21 -4.98 -7.74 -2.06
CA ILE A 21 -5.80 -6.56 -2.36
C ILE A 21 -5.87 -5.64 -1.14
N CYS A 22 -6.21 -6.17 0.04
CA CYS A 22 -6.56 -5.36 1.18
C CYS A 22 -5.35 -5.09 2.09
N THR A 23 -4.69 -6.15 2.55
CA THR A 23 -3.63 -6.02 3.56
C THR A 23 -2.36 -5.43 2.96
N ARG A 24 -2.01 -5.80 1.73
CA ARG A 24 -0.86 -5.23 1.02
C ARG A 24 -0.96 -3.72 0.88
N GLN A 25 -2.16 -3.19 0.65
CA GLN A 25 -2.38 -1.75 0.56
C GLN A 25 -2.14 -1.04 1.90
N LEU A 26 -2.54 -1.65 3.02
CA LEU A 26 -2.17 -1.14 4.35
C LEU A 26 -0.67 -1.14 4.56
N ILE A 27 0.00 -2.26 4.24
CA ILE A 27 1.45 -2.35 4.35
C ILE A 27 2.11 -1.26 3.50
N TYR A 28 1.62 -1.02 2.29
CA TYR A 28 2.12 0.02 1.40
C TYR A 28 1.94 1.44 1.99
N ASN A 29 0.78 1.73 2.56
CA ASN A 29 0.51 3.02 3.19
C ASN A 29 1.50 3.31 4.34
N PHE A 30 1.80 2.31 5.17
CA PHE A 30 2.71 2.45 6.32
C PHE A 30 4.19 2.36 5.95
N SER A 31 4.59 1.42 5.10
CA SER A 31 6.00 1.11 4.80
C SER A 31 6.58 1.89 3.62
N VAL A 32 5.74 2.48 2.77
CA VAL A 32 6.18 3.22 1.58
C VAL A 32 5.68 4.66 1.66
N THR A 33 4.37 4.84 1.72
CA THR A 33 3.77 6.15 1.51
C THR A 33 4.08 7.12 2.65
N LEU A 34 3.89 6.72 3.91
CA LEU A 34 4.23 7.58 5.06
C LEU A 34 5.72 7.96 5.10
N PRO A 35 6.69 7.02 4.95
CA PRO A 35 8.10 7.37 4.85
C PRO A 35 8.42 8.32 3.70
N LEU A 36 7.85 8.09 2.51
CA LEU A 36 8.09 8.96 1.35
C LEU A 36 7.48 10.35 1.55
N ILE A 37 6.27 10.48 2.09
CA ILE A 37 5.72 11.79 2.44
C ILE A 37 6.63 12.53 3.45
N LYS A 38 7.20 11.81 4.43
CA LYS A 38 8.18 12.39 5.35
C LYS A 38 9.45 12.85 4.63
N LYS A 39 9.95 12.09 3.65
CA LYS A 39 11.11 12.49 2.83
C LYS A 39 10.83 13.72 1.96
N PHE A 40 9.61 13.89 1.48
CA PHE A 40 9.22 15.05 0.67
C PHE A 40 8.83 16.27 1.52
N SER A 41 8.55 16.10 2.81
CA SER A 41 8.13 17.19 3.71
C SER A 41 9.14 18.36 3.81
N PRO A 42 10.47 18.14 3.81
CA PRO A 42 11.46 19.22 3.86
C PRO A 42 11.47 20.14 2.63
N LEU A 43 10.86 19.73 1.50
CA LEU A 43 10.75 20.59 0.31
C LEU A 43 9.88 21.83 0.53
N GLY A 44 9.11 21.86 1.62
CA GLY A 44 8.17 22.93 1.92
C GLY A 44 6.81 22.71 1.26
N GLU A 45 5.76 23.21 1.90
CA GLU A 45 4.37 23.03 1.44
C GLU A 45 4.09 23.71 0.09
N GLU A 46 4.89 24.70 -0.30
CA GLU A 46 4.78 25.37 -1.61
C GLU A 46 5.33 24.53 -2.77
N VAL A 47 6.18 23.54 -2.49
CA VAL A 47 6.73 22.62 -3.49
C VAL A 47 5.98 21.30 -3.45
N PHE A 48 5.85 20.73 -2.27
CA PHE A 48 5.10 19.50 -2.03
C PHE A 48 4.21 19.67 -0.81
N SER A 49 2.91 19.61 -1.03
CA SER A 49 1.90 19.77 -0.01
C SER A 49 1.81 18.51 0.88
N ALA A 50 2.78 18.35 1.79
CA ALA A 50 2.87 17.21 2.69
C ALA A 50 1.67 17.10 3.64
N LYS A 51 1.07 18.22 4.04
CA LYS A 51 -0.14 18.22 4.89
C LYS A 51 -1.32 17.51 4.21
N PHE A 52 -1.64 17.87 2.96
CA PHE A 52 -2.72 17.21 2.22
C PHE A 52 -2.38 15.77 1.85
N ALA A 53 -1.11 15.48 1.50
CA ALA A 53 -0.66 14.12 1.26
C ALA A 53 -0.84 13.21 2.50
N LYS A 54 -0.47 13.69 3.70
CA LYS A 54 -0.68 12.95 4.96
C LYS A 54 -2.16 12.70 5.24
N ARG A 55 -3.01 13.71 5.03
CA ARG A 55 -4.47 13.57 5.19
C ARG A 55 -5.05 12.53 4.24
N PHE A 56 -4.68 12.59 2.96
CA PHE A 56 -5.14 11.62 1.97
C PHE A 56 -4.68 10.19 2.32
N ASN A 57 -3.41 10.01 2.70
CA ASN A 57 -2.92 8.71 3.16
C ASN A 57 -3.66 8.24 4.42
N GLY A 58 -3.95 9.15 5.36
CA GLY A 58 -4.70 8.86 6.58
C GLY A 58 -6.10 8.33 6.30
N VAL A 59 -6.85 9.01 5.42
CA VAL A 59 -8.19 8.56 4.98
C VAL A 59 -8.10 7.20 4.30
N SER A 60 -7.18 7.02 3.35
CA SER A 60 -6.98 5.73 2.69
C SER A 60 -6.67 4.62 3.68
N THR A 61 -5.75 4.86 4.62
CA THR A 61 -5.36 3.90 5.65
C THR A 61 -6.55 3.55 6.53
N PHE A 62 -7.34 4.52 6.96
CA PHE A 62 -8.53 4.30 7.77
C PHE A 62 -9.55 3.40 7.06
N VAL A 63 -9.87 3.71 5.78
CA VAL A 63 -10.79 2.88 4.97
C VAL A 63 -10.28 1.45 4.86
N TRP A 64 -9.00 1.26 4.56
CA TRP A 64 -8.44 -0.08 4.44
C TRP A 64 -8.39 -0.84 5.77
N VAL A 65 -8.18 -0.15 6.90
CA VAL A 65 -8.27 -0.76 8.24
C VAL A 65 -9.68 -1.29 8.49
N LEU A 66 -10.72 -0.50 8.19
CA LEU A 66 -12.10 -0.93 8.35
C LEU A 66 -12.45 -2.14 7.48
N ILE A 67 -12.00 -2.15 6.21
CA ILE A 67 -12.22 -3.29 5.31
C ILE A 67 -11.52 -4.54 5.84
N ASN A 68 -10.25 -4.42 6.28
CA ASN A 68 -9.51 -5.55 6.83
C ASN A 68 -10.18 -6.10 8.10
N ALA A 69 -10.55 -5.21 9.03
CA ALA A 69 -11.23 -5.59 10.27
C ALA A 69 -12.59 -6.25 10.00
N GLY A 70 -13.37 -5.72 9.06
CA GLY A 70 -14.67 -6.27 8.67
C GLY A 70 -14.57 -7.69 8.10
N ILE A 71 -13.62 -7.92 7.18
CA ILE A 71 -13.42 -9.26 6.59
C ILE A 71 -12.95 -10.25 7.66
N VAL A 72 -11.96 -9.87 8.48
CA VAL A 72 -11.47 -10.73 9.58
C VAL A 72 -12.59 -11.07 10.56
N PHE A 73 -13.43 -10.09 10.92
CA PHE A 73 -14.58 -10.29 11.79
C PHE A 73 -15.58 -11.28 11.19
N VAL A 74 -15.94 -11.13 9.92
CA VAL A 74 -16.89 -12.03 9.24
C VAL A 74 -16.36 -13.47 9.22
N ILE A 75 -15.09 -13.67 8.85
CA ILE A 75 -14.47 -15.01 8.83
C ILE A 75 -14.43 -15.61 10.24
N ALA A 76 -13.99 -14.84 11.25
CA ALA A 76 -13.89 -15.33 12.62
C ALA A 76 -15.26 -15.66 13.23
N ARG A 77 -16.31 -14.89 12.89
CA ARG A 77 -17.64 -15.04 13.51
C ARG A 77 -18.50 -16.12 12.86
N TYR A 78 -18.38 -16.31 11.55
CA TYR A 78 -19.31 -17.14 10.77
C TYR A 78 -18.68 -18.40 10.18
N CYS A 79 -17.35 -18.47 10.04
CA CYS A 79 -16.71 -19.68 9.51
C CYS A 79 -16.30 -20.65 10.62
N PRO A 80 -16.50 -21.97 10.45
CA PRO A 80 -15.92 -22.99 11.33
C PRO A 80 -14.38 -22.97 11.27
N LEU A 81 -13.74 -23.47 12.32
CA LEU A 81 -12.27 -23.40 12.51
C LEU A 81 -11.47 -23.89 11.29
N TYR A 82 -11.87 -25.00 10.66
CA TYR A 82 -11.14 -25.53 9.50
C TYR A 82 -11.13 -24.57 8.29
N LEU A 83 -12.21 -23.81 8.09
CA LEU A 83 -12.28 -22.77 7.03
C LEU A 83 -11.48 -21.53 7.41
N GLN A 84 -11.45 -21.17 8.71
CA GLN A 84 -10.58 -20.09 9.20
C GLN A 84 -9.10 -20.42 8.95
N LEU A 85 -8.67 -21.65 9.28
CA LEU A 85 -7.31 -22.10 9.04
C LEU A 85 -6.96 -22.09 7.54
N SER A 86 -7.91 -22.48 6.69
CA SER A 86 -7.72 -22.43 5.24
C SER A 86 -7.55 -20.99 4.72
N PHE A 87 -8.36 -20.06 5.22
CA PHE A 87 -8.21 -18.63 4.95
C PHE A 87 -6.86 -18.08 5.42
N ILE A 88 -6.43 -18.43 6.64
CA ILE A 88 -5.13 -18.03 7.18
C ILE A 88 -3.99 -18.60 6.32
N ALA A 89 -4.08 -19.86 5.89
CA ALA A 89 -3.09 -20.45 4.99
C ALA A 89 -2.99 -19.67 3.68
N GLY A 90 -4.14 -19.33 3.07
CA GLY A 90 -4.21 -18.46 1.90
C GLY A 90 -3.54 -17.11 2.10
N PHE A 91 -3.83 -16.45 3.22
CA PHE A 91 -3.22 -15.18 3.60
C PHE A 91 -1.69 -15.29 3.72
N VAL A 92 -1.20 -16.35 4.38
CA VAL A 92 0.24 -16.61 4.53
C VAL A 92 0.90 -16.83 3.17
N PHE A 93 0.26 -17.56 2.25
CA PHE A 93 0.76 -17.70 0.87
C PHE A 93 0.86 -16.36 0.16
N GLY A 94 -0.15 -15.49 0.30
CA GLY A 94 -0.12 -14.13 -0.24
C GLY A 94 1.05 -13.31 0.31
N LEU A 95 1.27 -13.37 1.63
CA LEU A 95 2.36 -12.70 2.32
C LEU A 95 3.72 -13.18 1.83
N LEU A 96 3.95 -14.50 1.83
CA LEU A 96 5.22 -15.09 1.40
C LEU A 96 5.52 -14.78 -0.07
N GLY A 97 4.52 -14.87 -0.95
CA GLY A 97 4.67 -14.54 -2.37
C GLY A 97 5.01 -13.06 -2.62
N SER A 98 4.62 -12.16 -1.72
CA SER A 98 4.84 -10.72 -1.86
C SER A 98 5.96 -10.18 -1.00
N PHE A 99 6.59 -11.00 -0.15
CA PHE A 99 7.53 -10.55 0.89
C PHE A 99 8.67 -9.68 0.33
N LYS A 100 9.29 -10.11 -0.77
CA LYS A 100 10.38 -9.37 -1.44
C LYS A 100 9.94 -8.05 -2.08
N GLN A 101 8.64 -7.83 -2.24
CA GLN A 101 8.06 -6.63 -2.86
C GLN A 101 7.51 -5.64 -1.82
N LEU A 102 7.61 -5.95 -0.52
CA LEU A 102 7.19 -5.06 0.56
C LEU A 102 8.24 -3.96 0.80
N GLY A 103 7.79 -2.78 1.25
CA GLY A 103 8.67 -1.65 1.53
C GLY A 103 9.08 -0.82 0.31
N ILE A 104 10.03 0.10 0.50
CA ILE A 104 10.44 1.05 -0.54
C ILE A 104 11.35 0.33 -1.54
N ASN A 105 10.82 0.14 -2.75
CA ASN A 105 11.57 -0.35 -3.91
C ASN A 105 11.19 0.51 -5.12
N LYS A 106 11.90 0.34 -6.24
CA LYS A 106 11.67 1.14 -7.45
C LYS A 106 10.20 1.15 -7.90
N LYS A 107 9.54 -0.02 -7.89
CA LYS A 107 8.15 -0.15 -8.31
C LYS A 107 7.21 0.63 -7.38
N ASN A 108 7.35 0.42 -6.08
CA ASN A 108 6.53 1.07 -5.07
C ASN A 108 6.79 2.59 -5.00
N PHE A 109 8.03 3.02 -5.22
CA PHE A 109 8.37 4.43 -5.34
C PHE A 109 7.68 5.07 -6.56
N LEU A 110 7.69 4.41 -7.72
CA LEU A 110 6.98 4.90 -8.90
C LEU A 110 5.48 4.95 -8.67
N SER A 111 4.88 3.92 -8.06
CA SER A 111 3.46 3.95 -7.67
C SER A 111 3.14 5.12 -6.73
N PHE A 112 4.05 5.46 -5.81
CA PHE A 112 3.91 6.63 -4.97
C PHE A 112 3.95 7.91 -5.81
N CYS A 113 4.94 8.04 -6.70
CA CYS A 113 5.06 9.21 -7.56
C CYS A 113 3.81 9.45 -8.41
N TYR A 114 3.27 8.42 -9.05
CA TYR A 114 2.06 8.56 -9.86
C TYR A 114 0.84 8.98 -9.03
N MET A 115 0.67 8.41 -7.83
CA MET A 115 -0.49 8.71 -6.98
C MET A 115 -0.37 10.05 -6.25
N TYR A 116 0.85 10.47 -5.91
CA TYR A 116 1.12 11.67 -5.12
C TYR A 116 1.63 12.86 -5.94
N ALA A 117 1.85 12.71 -7.25
CA ALA A 117 2.24 13.81 -8.14
C ALA A 117 1.31 15.02 -7.98
N ARG A 118 0.00 14.80 -7.85
CA ARG A 118 -1.01 15.85 -7.64
C ARG A 118 -0.81 16.73 -6.39
N PHE A 119 0.03 16.30 -5.45
CA PHE A 119 0.38 17.11 -4.26
C PHE A 119 1.68 17.89 -4.45
N SER A 120 2.37 17.71 -5.58
CA SER A 120 3.45 18.58 -6.03
C SER A 120 2.83 19.83 -6.65
N LEU A 121 3.06 20.98 -6.01
CA LEU A 121 2.63 22.28 -6.50
C LEU A 121 3.67 22.90 -7.44
N ASN A 122 4.92 22.41 -7.38
CA ASN A 122 5.94 22.72 -8.37
C ASN A 122 5.72 21.91 -9.65
N THR A 123 5.68 22.60 -10.81
CA THR A 123 5.42 22.01 -12.13
C THR A 123 6.49 21.02 -12.58
N GLU A 124 7.77 21.29 -12.27
CA GLU A 124 8.88 20.41 -12.64
C GLU A 124 8.80 19.08 -11.87
N LEU A 125 8.60 19.17 -10.56
CA LEU A 125 8.44 18.00 -9.70
C LEU A 125 7.16 17.22 -10.02
N TYR A 126 6.04 17.90 -10.29
CA TYR A 126 4.78 17.29 -10.72
C TYR A 126 4.99 16.46 -11.99
N THR A 127 5.64 17.05 -12.99
CA THR A 127 5.90 16.40 -14.28
C THR A 127 6.86 15.23 -14.11
N ALA A 128 7.94 15.40 -13.35
CA ALA A 128 8.91 14.35 -13.11
C ALA A 128 8.30 13.14 -12.37
N MET A 129 7.41 13.39 -11.41
CA MET A 129 6.66 12.35 -10.70
C MET A 129 5.62 11.67 -11.59
N GLY A 130 4.85 12.45 -12.36
CA GLY A 130 3.82 11.94 -13.28
C GLY A 130 4.40 11.09 -14.42
N GLU A 131 5.60 11.40 -14.88
CA GLU A 131 6.32 10.63 -15.91
C GLU A 131 7.19 9.50 -15.33
N GLY A 132 7.35 9.43 -14.00
CA GLY A 132 8.21 8.45 -13.34
C GLY A 132 9.71 8.64 -13.63
N LYS A 133 10.16 9.87 -13.95
CA LYS A 133 11.55 10.18 -14.28
C LYS A 133 12.40 10.30 -13.00
N ILE A 134 12.77 9.15 -12.41
CA ILE A 134 13.53 9.05 -11.14
C ILE A 134 14.80 9.92 -11.14
N LYS A 135 15.56 9.96 -12.24
CA LYS A 135 16.77 10.79 -12.32
C LYS A 135 16.47 12.29 -12.13
N LYS A 136 15.36 12.78 -12.69
CA LYS A 136 14.92 14.18 -12.55
C LYS A 136 14.41 14.47 -11.15
N ILE A 137 13.71 13.52 -10.52
CA ILE A 137 13.29 13.65 -9.13
C ILE A 137 14.54 13.76 -8.24
N ASN A 138 15.51 12.86 -8.38
CA ASN A 138 16.72 12.90 -7.58
C ASN A 138 17.55 14.18 -7.81
N SER A 139 17.63 14.69 -9.03
CA SER A 139 18.30 15.98 -9.29
C SER A 139 17.56 17.15 -8.65
N PHE A 140 16.23 17.12 -8.63
CA PHE A 140 15.40 18.12 -7.94
C PHE A 140 15.63 18.08 -6.42
N PHE A 141 15.70 16.90 -5.81
CA PHE A 141 16.03 16.78 -4.39
C PHE A 141 17.42 17.36 -4.09
N LYS A 142 18.41 17.03 -4.91
CA LYS A 142 19.77 17.56 -4.75
C LYS A 142 19.86 19.08 -4.90
N SER A 143 19.12 19.68 -5.84
CA SER A 143 19.12 21.14 -6.01
C SER A 143 18.49 21.87 -4.81
N GLN A 144 17.65 21.18 -4.04
CA GLN A 144 17.07 21.66 -2.79
C GLN A 144 17.92 21.30 -1.56
N GLY A 145 19.11 20.72 -1.75
CA GLY A 145 20.01 20.33 -0.65
C GLY A 145 19.56 19.09 0.13
N LEU A 146 18.71 18.24 -0.47
CA LEU A 146 18.21 17.00 0.13
C LEU A 146 18.83 15.76 -0.53
N GLU A 147 19.18 14.74 0.26
CA GLU A 147 19.72 13.44 -0.20
C GLU A 147 18.72 12.28 -0.08
#